data_AF-A0A1X1W929-F1
#
_entry.id   AF-A0A1X1W929-F1
#
_cell.length_a   1.000
_cell.length_b   1.000
_cell.length_c   1.000
_cell.angle_alpha   90.00
_cell.angle_beta   90.00
_cell.angle_gamma   90.00
#
_symmetry.space_group_name_H-M   'P 1'
#
loop_
_entity.id
_entity.type
_entity.pdbx_description
1 polymer ?
#
loop_
_entity_poly.entity_id
_entity_poly.type
_entity_poly.pdbx_seq_one_letter_code
_entity_poly.pdbx_strand_id
1 'polypeptide(L)'
;MTDDEGPLTAAADRELREQARIGARARYLAYLTEALDERGSADPAGMAEALLAALTEWPDIETGELCRCSCHPQLPSSGLHDFGFGCSCTRTRGQRRESFQQLLNGIDEYWQSPEALQIRAADEAAEQDLQTWLAHHPGVLVHSHGGWAPEQWRGEVDEHSFYFRERGGDWDLEIDLRPTGQTMRVVDGQNDDGTTRYRQLDLERGDIIASGTLYTDGYGTNPAERAYFIVKIIRDHLRRKVCAHHSDELAQISDILGSRVRWCPTCGIRLLQD
;
A
#
# COMPACT_ATOMS: atom_id res chain seq x y z
N MET A 1 15.53 19.82 -18.56
CA MET A 1 16.78 19.14 -18.20
C MET A 1 16.75 18.98 -16.70
N THR A 2 15.96 18.01 -16.25
CA THR A 2 15.86 17.58 -14.85
C THR A 2 16.81 16.41 -14.76
N ASP A 3 17.96 16.62 -14.14
CA ASP A 3 18.91 15.56 -13.88
C ASP A 3 18.21 14.49 -13.04
N ASP A 4 17.99 13.35 -13.69
CA ASP A 4 17.54 12.11 -13.10
C ASP A 4 18.73 11.58 -12.28
N GLU A 5 18.91 12.14 -11.08
CA GLU A 5 19.84 11.60 -10.09
C GLU A 5 19.31 10.21 -9.72
N GLY A 6 19.84 9.20 -10.40
CA GLY A 6 19.64 7.81 -10.07
C GLY A 6 19.89 7.56 -8.58
N PRO A 7 19.30 6.51 -7.99
CA PRO A 7 19.32 6.29 -6.54
C PRO A 7 20.75 6.36 -6.00
N LEU A 8 20.95 7.19 -4.97
CA LEU A 8 22.23 7.37 -4.29
C LEU A 8 22.85 6.01 -3.98
N THR A 9 24.15 5.87 -4.24
CA THR A 9 24.88 4.68 -3.80
C THR A 9 24.79 4.54 -2.29
N ALA A 10 24.80 3.31 -1.76
CA ALA A 10 24.74 3.07 -0.32
C ALA A 10 25.88 3.75 0.48
N ALA A 11 27.00 4.08 -0.17
CA ALA A 11 28.08 4.86 0.44
C ALA A 11 27.71 6.35 0.53
N ALA A 12 27.22 6.95 -0.56
CA ALA A 12 26.81 8.35 -0.61
C ALA A 12 25.62 8.66 0.33
N ASP A 13 24.64 7.77 0.38
CA ASP A 13 23.51 7.88 1.30
C ASP A 13 23.93 7.74 2.77
N ARG A 14 24.92 6.89 3.09
CA ARG A 14 25.50 6.82 4.45
C ARG A 14 26.19 8.12 4.84
N GLU A 15 26.96 8.70 3.93
CA GLU A 15 27.67 9.96 4.17
C GLU A 15 26.69 11.12 4.36
N LEU A 16 25.66 11.22 3.52
CA LEU A 16 24.62 12.24 3.62
C LEU A 16 23.89 12.18 4.98
N ARG A 17 23.54 10.99 5.44
CA ARG A 17 22.90 10.80 6.75
C ARG A 17 23.82 11.18 7.90
N GLU A 18 25.10 10.86 7.81
CA GLU A 18 26.07 11.21 8.84
C GLU A 18 26.25 12.74 8.92
N GLN A 19 26.34 13.42 7.78
CA GLN A 19 26.37 14.88 7.73
C GLN A 19 25.10 15.50 8.31
N ALA A 20 23.93 14.97 7.94
CA ALA A 20 22.64 15.42 8.50
C ALA A 20 22.58 15.22 10.02
N ARG A 21 23.14 14.11 10.53
CA ARG A 21 23.22 13.81 11.97
C ARG A 21 24.11 14.80 12.70
N ILE A 22 25.31 15.07 12.18
CA ILE A 22 26.25 16.05 12.76
C ILE A 22 25.59 17.43 12.80
N GLY A 23 24.98 17.86 11.69
CA GLY A 23 24.29 19.14 11.60
C GLY A 23 23.10 19.26 12.57
N ALA A 24 22.27 18.21 12.65
CA ALA A 24 21.15 18.18 13.59
C ALA A 24 21.64 18.21 15.05
N ARG A 25 22.68 17.45 15.38
CA ARG A 25 23.28 17.43 16.72
C ARG A 25 23.76 18.82 17.13
N ALA A 26 24.52 19.51 16.28
CA ALA A 26 25.02 20.85 16.57
C ALA A 26 23.87 21.84 16.85
N ARG A 27 22.79 21.77 16.08
CA ARG A 27 21.59 22.61 16.27
C ARG A 27 20.89 22.31 17.59
N TYR A 28 20.71 21.03 17.95
CA TYR A 28 20.11 20.65 19.22
C TYR A 28 20.96 21.03 20.42
N LEU A 29 22.29 20.88 20.34
CA LEU A 29 23.20 21.30 21.40
C LEU A 29 23.10 22.82 21.66
N ALA A 30 23.12 23.63 20.59
CA ALA A 30 22.95 25.07 20.72
C ALA A 30 21.63 25.44 21.38
N TYR A 31 20.52 24.85 20.91
CA TYR A 31 19.19 25.07 21.47
C TYR A 31 19.09 24.66 22.95
N LEU A 32 19.57 23.46 23.30
CA LEU A 32 19.52 22.96 24.68
C LEU A 32 20.40 23.79 25.62
N THR A 33 21.58 24.23 25.15
CA THR A 33 22.49 25.07 25.95
C THR A 33 21.80 26.39 26.30
N GLU A 34 21.19 27.06 25.33
CA GLU A 34 20.43 28.30 25.55
C GLU A 34 19.25 28.08 26.51
N ALA A 35 18.43 27.05 26.27
CA ALA A 35 17.27 26.76 27.11
C ALA A 35 17.63 26.38 28.56
N LEU A 36 18.80 25.78 28.79
CA LEU A 36 19.29 25.44 30.13
C LEU A 36 19.93 26.64 30.84
N ASP A 37 20.57 27.54 30.10
CA ASP A 37 21.12 28.79 30.62
C ASP A 37 20.00 29.70 31.13
N GLU A 38 18.92 29.86 30.36
CA GLU A 38 17.72 30.61 30.76
C GLU A 38 17.07 30.06 32.04
N ARG A 39 17.25 28.76 32.31
CA ARG A 39 16.72 28.07 33.50
C ARG A 39 17.67 28.12 34.70
N GLY A 40 18.81 28.80 34.58
CA GLY A 40 19.79 28.96 35.65
C GLY A 40 20.63 27.71 35.91
N SER A 41 20.84 26.87 34.89
CA SER A 41 21.79 25.75 35.00
C SER A 41 23.20 26.27 35.29
N ALA A 42 23.90 25.62 36.23
CA ALA A 42 25.29 25.94 36.55
C ALA A 42 26.26 25.52 35.43
N ASP A 43 25.90 24.54 34.61
CA ASP A 43 26.66 24.09 33.43
C ASP A 43 25.68 23.76 32.29
N PRO A 44 25.19 24.77 31.55
CA PRO A 44 24.23 24.56 30.47
C PRO A 44 24.77 23.69 29.33
N ALA A 45 26.05 23.84 28.98
CA ALA A 45 26.67 23.13 27.87
C ALA A 45 26.91 21.65 28.19
N GLY A 46 27.48 21.34 29.35
CA GLY A 46 27.72 19.95 29.77
C GLY A 46 26.42 19.19 29.98
N MET A 47 25.39 19.84 30.53
CA MET A 47 24.08 19.22 30.68
C MET A 47 23.34 19.05 29.35
N ALA A 48 23.47 19.98 28.39
CA ALA A 48 22.94 19.82 27.04
C ALA A 48 23.54 18.61 26.32
N GLU A 49 24.86 18.43 26.43
CA GLU A 49 25.56 17.28 25.86
C GLU A 49 25.11 15.96 26.49
N ALA A 50 25.06 15.90 27.83
CA ALA A 50 24.61 14.72 28.55
C ALA A 50 23.17 14.33 28.22
N LEU A 51 22.26 15.31 28.15
CA LEU A 51 20.86 15.08 27.80
C LEU A 51 20.70 14.59 26.36
N LEU A 52 21.40 15.23 25.42
CA LEU A 52 21.30 14.85 24.01
C LEU A 52 21.88 13.45 23.77
N ALA A 53 23.00 13.12 24.41
CA ALA A 53 23.56 11.77 24.36
C ALA A 53 22.59 10.74 24.96
N ALA A 54 22.04 11.00 26.16
CA ALA A 54 21.09 10.08 26.80
C ALA A 54 19.82 9.82 25.98
N LEU A 55 19.37 10.81 25.20
CA LEU A 55 18.16 10.70 24.39
C LEU A 55 18.40 10.10 23.00
N THR A 56 19.59 10.27 22.42
CA THR A 56 19.84 9.96 21.00
C THR A 56 20.94 8.93 20.74
N GLU A 57 21.82 8.66 21.70
CA GLU A 57 22.96 7.75 21.54
C GLU A 57 22.70 6.42 22.25
N TRP A 58 21.93 5.56 21.59
CA TRP A 58 21.56 4.24 22.11
C TRP A 58 22.42 3.16 21.47
N PRO A 59 23.44 2.61 22.15
CA PRO A 59 24.20 1.50 21.61
C PRO A 59 23.37 0.22 21.60
N ASP A 60 23.49 -0.57 20.54
CA ASP A 60 23.01 -1.94 20.52
C ASP A 60 23.75 -2.75 21.59
N ILE A 61 23.01 -3.51 22.39
CA ILE A 61 23.58 -4.23 23.54
C ILE A 61 24.58 -5.34 23.14
N GLU A 62 24.53 -5.82 21.90
CA GLU A 62 25.40 -6.90 21.41
C GLU A 62 26.60 -6.37 20.62
N THR A 63 26.39 -5.37 19.74
CA THR A 63 27.46 -4.84 18.89
C THR A 63 28.14 -3.61 19.47
N GLY A 64 27.50 -2.90 20.39
CA GLY A 64 27.93 -1.60 20.89
C GLY A 64 27.81 -0.46 19.87
N GLU A 65 27.38 -0.75 18.64
CA GLU A 65 27.16 0.27 17.61
C GLU A 65 25.92 1.10 17.92
N LEU A 66 25.95 2.38 17.57
CA LEU A 66 24.78 3.24 17.73
C LEU A 66 23.60 2.72 16.90
N CYS A 67 22.47 2.56 17.58
CA CYS A 67 21.21 2.18 17.00
C CYS A 67 20.78 3.20 15.93
N ARG A 68 20.23 2.69 14.84
CA ARG A 68 19.74 3.47 13.70
C ARG A 68 18.23 3.38 13.51
N CYS A 69 17.54 2.77 14.48
CA CYS A 69 16.09 2.65 14.44
C CYS A 69 15.46 4.02 14.67
N SER A 70 14.32 4.28 14.04
CA SER A 70 13.53 5.49 14.30
C SER A 70 12.73 5.43 15.61
N CYS A 71 12.89 4.36 16.40
CA CYS A 71 12.04 4.02 17.54
C CYS A 71 12.69 4.34 18.91
N HIS A 72 13.27 5.53 19.07
CA HIS A 72 13.86 5.97 20.34
C HIS A 72 12.84 6.59 21.29
N PRO A 73 13.14 6.68 22.61
CA PRO A 73 12.30 7.34 23.60
C PRO A 73 11.76 8.70 23.14
N GLN A 74 10.45 8.83 23.05
CA GLN A 74 9.74 10.06 22.68
C GLN A 74 8.66 10.37 23.72
N LEU A 75 8.55 11.64 24.11
CA LEU A 75 7.42 12.11 24.92
C LEU A 75 6.12 12.03 24.10
N PRO A 76 4.95 11.75 24.70
CA PRO A 76 3.82 11.23 23.95
C PRO A 76 3.18 12.22 22.97
N SER A 77 2.92 11.75 21.75
CA SER A 77 1.70 12.06 20.98
C SER A 77 0.82 10.81 20.76
N SER A 78 1.37 9.61 21.00
CA SER A 78 0.67 8.31 21.05
C SER A 78 1.46 7.32 21.91
N GLY A 79 0.82 6.23 22.38
CA GLY A 79 1.45 5.14 23.15
C GLY A 79 2.14 4.06 22.31
N LEU A 80 2.39 4.32 21.02
CA LEU A 80 2.97 3.34 20.11
C LEU A 80 4.41 3.00 20.51
N HIS A 81 4.77 1.72 20.33
CA HIS A 81 6.11 1.18 20.60
C HIS A 81 6.65 1.43 22.02
N ASP A 82 5.76 1.53 23.03
CA ASP A 82 6.14 1.84 24.41
C ASP A 82 7.02 3.10 24.49
N PHE A 83 6.63 4.12 23.73
CA PHE A 83 7.35 5.38 23.59
C PHE A 83 8.78 5.23 23.07
N GLY A 84 9.19 4.08 22.54
CA GLY A 84 10.56 3.78 22.12
C GLY A 84 11.43 3.08 23.18
N PHE A 85 10.92 2.87 24.40
CA PHE A 85 11.58 2.05 25.42
C PHE A 85 11.58 0.56 25.03
N GLY A 86 10.62 0.14 24.21
CA GLY A 86 10.52 -1.21 23.66
C GLY A 86 11.42 -1.51 22.45
N CYS A 87 12.43 -0.70 22.14
CA CYS A 87 13.34 -0.92 21.01
C CYS A 87 13.98 -2.31 21.06
N SER A 88 14.16 -2.96 19.89
CA SER A 88 14.87 -4.23 19.80
C SER A 88 16.36 -4.12 20.15
N CYS A 89 16.94 -2.93 19.96
CA CYS A 89 18.33 -2.60 20.21
C CYS A 89 18.76 -2.68 21.68
N THR A 90 17.81 -2.47 22.61
CA THR A 90 18.04 -2.56 24.06
C THR A 90 17.86 -3.97 24.60
N ARG A 91 17.51 -4.94 23.74
CA ARG A 91 17.24 -6.33 24.10
C ARG A 91 18.31 -7.24 23.54
N THR A 92 18.76 -8.21 24.33
CA THR A 92 19.60 -9.30 23.84
C THR A 92 18.86 -10.16 22.80
N ARG A 93 19.59 -10.92 21.99
CA ARG A 93 19.00 -11.87 21.02
C ARG A 93 18.03 -12.86 21.66
N GLY A 94 18.32 -13.31 22.90
CA GLY A 94 17.42 -14.17 23.66
C GLY A 94 16.09 -13.48 23.96
N GLN A 95 16.14 -12.27 24.52
CA GLN A 95 14.96 -11.46 24.84
C GLN A 95 14.16 -11.07 23.58
N ARG A 96 14.84 -10.78 22.46
CA ARG A 96 14.17 -10.50 21.17
C ARG A 96 13.38 -11.71 20.67
N ARG A 97 13.97 -12.91 20.74
CA ARG A 97 13.28 -14.16 20.36
C ARG A 97 12.08 -14.43 21.26
N GLU A 98 12.24 -14.28 22.56
CA GLU A 98 11.16 -14.46 23.52
C GLU A 98 10.02 -13.46 23.29
N SER A 99 10.34 -12.17 23.12
CA SER A 99 9.35 -11.12 22.82
C SER A 99 8.60 -11.41 21.52
N PHE A 100 9.30 -11.88 20.48
CA PHE A 100 8.67 -12.26 19.23
C PHE A 100 7.76 -13.49 19.40
N GLN A 101 8.18 -14.50 20.16
CA GLN A 101 7.34 -15.65 20.46
C GLN A 101 6.09 -15.26 21.26
N GLN A 102 6.24 -14.38 22.26
CA GLN A 102 5.12 -13.84 23.03
C GLN A 102 4.14 -13.09 22.14
N LEU A 103 4.64 -12.27 21.20
CA LEU A 103 3.81 -11.60 20.20
C LEU A 103 3.03 -12.61 19.36
N LEU A 104 3.70 -13.64 18.83
CA LEU A 104 3.02 -14.68 18.03
C LEU A 104 1.96 -15.42 18.84
N ASN A 105 2.27 -15.79 20.07
CA ASN A 105 1.32 -16.45 20.97
C ASN A 105 0.12 -15.54 21.27
N GLY A 106 0.34 -14.24 21.50
CA GLY A 106 -0.73 -13.28 21.74
C GLY A 106 -1.60 -13.05 20.50
N ILE A 107 -1.02 -13.09 19.29
CA ILE A 107 -1.77 -13.06 18.03
C ILE A 107 -2.64 -14.32 17.90
N ASP A 108 -2.09 -15.50 18.17
CA ASP A 108 -2.85 -16.76 18.11
C ASP A 108 -3.99 -16.77 19.15
N GLU A 109 -3.71 -16.37 20.39
CA GLU A 109 -4.71 -16.24 21.46
C GLU A 109 -5.82 -15.25 21.08
N TYR A 110 -5.45 -14.08 20.55
CA TYR A 110 -6.42 -13.10 20.04
C TYR A 110 -7.31 -13.71 18.96
N TRP A 111 -6.74 -14.40 17.98
CA TRP A 111 -7.51 -15.01 16.89
C TRP A 111 -8.39 -16.20 17.31
N GLN A 112 -8.22 -16.71 18.53
CA GLN A 112 -9.10 -17.68 19.19
C GLN A 112 -10.14 -17.03 20.10
N SER A 113 -10.08 -15.71 20.32
CA SER A 113 -11.00 -15.00 21.19
C SER A 113 -12.41 -14.89 20.59
N PRO A 114 -13.46 -14.70 21.42
CA PRO A 114 -14.82 -14.48 20.93
C PRO A 114 -14.94 -13.28 19.98
N GLU A 115 -14.19 -12.21 20.22
CA GLU A 115 -14.16 -11.01 19.38
C GLU A 115 -13.61 -11.35 17.99
N ALA A 116 -12.50 -12.08 17.90
CA ALA A 116 -11.93 -12.48 16.62
C ALA A 116 -12.80 -13.48 15.86
N LEU A 117 -13.50 -14.37 16.58
CA LEU A 117 -14.49 -15.26 15.98
C LEU A 117 -15.69 -14.50 15.40
N GLN A 118 -16.14 -13.42 16.05
CA GLN A 118 -17.18 -12.54 15.51
C GLN A 118 -16.71 -11.82 14.24
N ILE A 119 -15.47 -11.33 14.20
CA ILE A 119 -14.88 -10.72 13.01
C ILE A 119 -14.86 -11.73 11.85
N ARG A 120 -14.35 -12.95 12.09
CA ARG A 120 -14.33 -14.01 11.07
C ARG A 120 -15.73 -14.36 10.56
N ALA A 121 -16.70 -14.49 11.45
CA ALA A 121 -18.08 -14.77 11.06
C ALA A 121 -18.67 -13.62 10.21
N ALA A 122 -18.35 -12.37 10.53
CA ALA A 122 -18.76 -11.22 9.73
C ALA A 122 -18.08 -11.19 8.36
N ASP A 123 -16.78 -11.51 8.29
CA ASP A 123 -16.04 -11.61 7.02
C ASP A 123 -16.60 -12.74 6.14
N GLU A 124 -16.89 -13.90 6.71
CA GLU A 124 -17.51 -15.03 6.01
C GLU A 124 -18.90 -14.69 5.48
N ALA A 125 -19.72 -13.98 6.27
CA ALA A 125 -21.03 -13.52 5.82
C ALA A 125 -20.92 -12.50 4.67
N ALA A 126 -20.01 -11.54 4.79
CA ALA A 126 -19.74 -10.55 3.76
C ALA A 126 -19.23 -11.18 2.46
N GLU A 127 -18.42 -12.25 2.56
CA GLU A 127 -17.98 -13.03 1.41
C GLU A 127 -19.14 -13.79 0.75
N GLN A 128 -20.01 -14.42 1.55
CA GLN A 128 -21.21 -15.09 1.02
C GLN A 128 -22.15 -14.12 0.30
N ASP A 129 -22.31 -12.91 0.82
CA ASP A 129 -23.08 -11.84 0.18
C ASP A 129 -22.45 -11.42 -1.15
N LEU A 130 -21.11 -11.29 -1.22
CA LEU A 130 -20.40 -11.03 -2.47
C LEU A 130 -20.62 -12.15 -3.49
N GLN A 131 -20.47 -13.42 -3.09
CA GLN A 131 -20.69 -14.56 -3.99
C GLN A 131 -22.12 -14.63 -4.51
N THR A 132 -23.10 -14.34 -3.64
CA THR A 132 -24.51 -14.24 -4.02
C THR A 132 -24.72 -13.11 -5.03
N TRP A 133 -24.09 -11.96 -4.81
CA TRP A 133 -24.16 -10.84 -5.75
C TRP A 133 -23.53 -11.21 -7.10
N LEU A 134 -22.33 -11.81 -7.12
CA LEU A 134 -21.63 -12.23 -8.35
C LEU A 134 -22.46 -13.21 -9.18
N ALA A 135 -23.14 -14.16 -8.55
CA ALA A 135 -24.03 -15.11 -9.23
C ALA A 135 -25.16 -14.44 -10.03
N HIS A 136 -25.59 -13.24 -9.63
CA HIS A 136 -26.62 -12.46 -10.33
C HIS A 136 -26.06 -11.46 -11.36
N HIS A 137 -24.73 -11.34 -11.49
CA HIS A 137 -24.08 -10.37 -12.37
C HIS A 137 -23.20 -11.08 -13.41
N PRO A 138 -23.80 -11.66 -14.46
CA PRO A 138 -23.03 -12.31 -15.52
C PRO A 138 -22.06 -11.33 -16.18
N GLY A 139 -20.91 -11.84 -16.61
CA GLY A 139 -19.82 -11.03 -17.17
C GLY A 139 -18.89 -10.42 -16.12
N VAL A 140 -19.17 -10.59 -14.82
CA VAL A 140 -18.28 -10.14 -13.74
C VAL A 140 -17.53 -11.32 -13.14
N LEU A 141 -16.22 -11.22 -13.05
CA LEU A 141 -15.35 -12.15 -12.35
C LEU A 141 -14.44 -11.38 -11.40
N VAL A 142 -14.38 -11.80 -10.13
CA VAL A 142 -13.44 -11.23 -9.15
C VAL A 142 -12.37 -12.28 -8.89
N HIS A 143 -11.12 -11.97 -9.23
CA HIS A 143 -9.97 -12.85 -9.04
C HIS A 143 -9.42 -12.75 -7.62
N SER A 144 -9.44 -11.54 -7.07
CA SER A 144 -8.98 -11.26 -5.71
C SER A 144 -9.53 -9.93 -5.25
N HIS A 145 -9.87 -9.83 -3.97
CA HIS A 145 -10.17 -8.57 -3.30
C HIS A 145 -9.59 -8.56 -1.88
N GLY A 146 -9.61 -7.39 -1.25
CA GLY A 146 -9.06 -7.18 0.08
C GLY A 146 -7.59 -6.79 0.07
N GLY A 147 -6.96 -7.01 1.22
CA GLY A 147 -5.62 -6.55 1.53
C GLY A 147 -5.59 -5.96 2.92
N TRP A 148 -4.48 -6.14 3.65
CA TRP A 148 -4.23 -5.34 4.84
C TRP A 148 -4.03 -3.90 4.36
N ALA A 149 -5.04 -3.05 4.57
CA ALA A 149 -5.12 -1.64 4.20
C ALA A 149 -3.84 -1.10 3.52
N PRO A 150 -3.85 -0.86 2.20
CA PRO A 150 -5.00 -0.46 1.40
C PRO A 150 -5.81 -1.60 0.73
N GLU A 151 -7.11 -1.35 0.55
CA GLU A 151 -8.04 -2.19 -0.22
C GLU A 151 -7.64 -2.28 -1.69
N GLN A 152 -7.69 -3.49 -2.25
CA GLN A 152 -7.35 -3.76 -3.65
C GLN A 152 -8.33 -4.76 -4.24
N TRP A 153 -8.76 -4.55 -5.48
CA TRP A 153 -9.59 -5.50 -6.22
C TRP A 153 -8.99 -5.77 -7.60
N ARG A 154 -9.05 -7.03 -8.03
CA ARG A 154 -8.64 -7.46 -9.36
C ARG A 154 -9.68 -8.42 -9.92
N GLY A 155 -10.00 -8.27 -11.20
CA GLY A 155 -11.05 -9.05 -11.82
C GLY A 155 -11.22 -8.76 -13.30
N GLU A 156 -12.35 -9.17 -13.84
CA GLU A 156 -12.81 -8.91 -15.19
C GLU A 156 -14.27 -8.47 -15.17
N VAL A 157 -14.63 -7.52 -16.04
CA VAL A 157 -16.00 -7.08 -16.30
C VAL A 157 -16.21 -7.03 -17.80
N ASP A 158 -17.13 -7.84 -18.30
CA ASP A 158 -17.55 -7.89 -19.70
C ASP A 158 -16.34 -8.06 -20.66
N GLU A 159 -15.45 -9.00 -20.36
CA GLU A 159 -14.19 -9.31 -21.08
C GLU A 159 -13.02 -8.31 -20.86
N HIS A 160 -13.22 -7.28 -20.03
CA HIS A 160 -12.19 -6.30 -19.70
C HIS A 160 -11.59 -6.53 -18.31
N SER A 161 -10.27 -6.76 -18.23
CA SER A 161 -9.59 -6.87 -16.95
C SER A 161 -9.58 -5.53 -16.21
N PHE A 162 -9.69 -5.54 -14.88
CA PHE A 162 -9.63 -4.33 -14.07
C PHE A 162 -8.75 -4.48 -12.84
N TYR A 163 -8.22 -3.36 -12.37
CA TYR A 163 -7.54 -3.24 -11.10
C TYR A 163 -8.01 -1.98 -10.37
N PHE A 164 -8.56 -2.16 -9.18
CA PHE A 164 -8.95 -1.09 -8.28
C PHE A 164 -7.99 -1.05 -7.10
N ARG A 165 -7.53 0.13 -6.71
CA ARG A 165 -6.59 0.27 -5.60
C ARG A 165 -6.83 1.53 -4.80
N GLU A 166 -6.95 1.37 -3.50
CA GLU A 166 -6.87 2.49 -2.55
C GLU A 166 -5.41 2.91 -2.29
N ARG A 167 -5.20 4.21 -2.08
CA ARG A 167 -3.95 4.76 -1.58
C ARG A 167 -4.21 6.06 -0.80
N GLY A 168 -3.97 6.04 0.51
CA GLY A 168 -3.98 7.25 1.32
C GLY A 168 -5.35 7.94 1.45
N GLY A 169 -6.46 7.20 1.27
CA GLY A 169 -7.82 7.77 1.27
C GLY A 169 -8.37 8.10 -0.12
N ASP A 170 -7.52 8.00 -1.14
CA ASP A 170 -7.90 8.07 -2.55
C ASP A 170 -7.95 6.68 -3.17
N TRP A 171 -8.57 6.55 -4.35
CA TRP A 171 -8.55 5.32 -5.14
C TRP A 171 -8.46 5.62 -6.63
N ASP A 172 -7.85 4.68 -7.35
CA ASP A 172 -7.81 4.62 -8.81
C ASP A 172 -8.44 3.32 -9.30
N LEU A 173 -9.12 3.39 -10.45
CA LEU A 173 -9.67 2.25 -11.16
C LEU A 173 -9.08 2.17 -12.57
N GLU A 174 -8.33 1.12 -12.83
CA GLU A 174 -7.72 0.79 -14.12
C GLU A 174 -8.50 -0.30 -14.85
N ILE A 175 -8.56 -0.22 -16.18
CA ILE A 175 -9.13 -1.25 -17.06
C ILE A 175 -8.13 -1.67 -18.15
N ASP A 176 -8.30 -2.85 -18.75
CA ASP A 176 -7.46 -3.38 -19.83
C ASP A 176 -5.99 -3.48 -19.40
N LEU A 177 -5.78 -4.20 -18.29
CA LEU A 177 -4.46 -4.44 -17.71
C LEU A 177 -3.56 -5.15 -18.71
N ARG A 178 -2.38 -4.57 -18.93
CA ARG A 178 -1.34 -5.09 -19.84
C ARG A 178 -0.02 -5.23 -19.10
N PRO A 179 0.79 -6.28 -19.38
CA PRO A 179 2.11 -6.40 -18.81
C PRO A 179 2.97 -5.17 -19.12
N THR A 180 3.65 -4.64 -18.12
CA THR A 180 4.57 -3.50 -18.27
C THR A 180 5.98 -3.95 -18.68
N GLY A 181 6.27 -5.26 -18.62
CA GLY A 181 7.61 -5.83 -18.75
C GLY A 181 8.48 -5.64 -17.51
N GLN A 182 7.96 -5.01 -16.45
CA GLN A 182 8.62 -4.89 -15.16
C GLN A 182 8.18 -6.01 -14.23
N THR A 183 9.07 -6.44 -13.34
CA THR A 183 8.76 -7.45 -12.33
C THR A 183 9.07 -6.93 -10.94
N MET A 184 8.28 -7.37 -9.97
CA MET A 184 8.48 -7.11 -8.55
C MET A 184 8.72 -8.42 -7.80
N ARG A 185 9.69 -8.41 -6.88
CA ARG A 185 9.94 -9.54 -6.01
C ARG A 185 8.97 -9.50 -4.83
N VAL A 186 8.07 -10.49 -4.76
CA VAL A 186 7.10 -10.60 -3.66
C VAL A 186 7.40 -11.83 -2.82
N VAL A 187 7.12 -11.74 -1.51
CA VAL A 187 7.25 -12.87 -0.60
C VAL A 187 6.18 -13.90 -0.94
N ASP A 188 6.62 -15.13 -1.18
CA ASP A 188 5.77 -16.26 -1.55
C ASP A 188 5.59 -17.25 -0.39
N GLY A 189 6.43 -17.14 0.64
CA GLY A 189 6.37 -17.99 1.83
C GLY A 189 7.74 -18.18 2.46
N GLN A 190 7.91 -19.30 3.15
CA GLN A 190 9.20 -19.77 3.65
C GLN A 190 9.57 -21.09 2.97
N ASN A 191 10.86 -21.28 2.74
CA ASN A 191 11.45 -22.56 2.37
C ASN A 191 11.56 -23.46 3.61
N ASP A 192 11.80 -24.76 3.40
CA ASP A 192 11.95 -25.75 4.47
C ASP A 192 13.12 -25.43 5.44
N ASP A 193 14.11 -24.67 4.98
CA ASP A 193 15.25 -24.20 5.78
C ASP A 193 14.95 -22.90 6.58
N GLY A 194 13.71 -22.41 6.52
CA GLY A 194 13.25 -21.19 7.19
C GLY A 194 13.62 -19.89 6.47
N THR A 195 14.30 -19.95 5.31
CA THR A 195 14.57 -18.76 4.50
C THR A 195 13.31 -18.27 3.78
N THR A 196 13.18 -16.96 3.59
CA THR A 196 12.04 -16.38 2.86
C THR A 196 12.11 -16.77 1.38
N ARG A 197 11.05 -17.42 0.90
CA ARG A 197 10.85 -17.70 -0.52
C ARG A 197 10.26 -16.48 -1.20
N TYR A 198 10.78 -16.17 -2.38
CA TYR A 198 10.29 -15.07 -3.19
C TYR A 198 9.85 -15.57 -4.55
N ARG A 199 8.79 -14.98 -5.09
CA ARG A 199 8.41 -15.12 -6.51
C ARG A 199 8.54 -13.78 -7.22
N GLN A 200 8.75 -13.82 -8.53
CA GLN A 200 8.59 -12.62 -9.37
C GLN A 200 7.10 -12.47 -9.71
N LEU A 201 6.61 -11.25 -9.59
CA LEU A 201 5.28 -10.85 -10.02
C LEU A 201 5.46 -9.84 -11.16
N ASP A 202 4.95 -10.18 -12.33
CA ASP A 202 4.89 -9.25 -13.45
C ASP A 202 3.94 -8.10 -13.10
N LEU A 203 4.41 -6.87 -13.28
CA LEU A 203 3.61 -5.68 -13.05
C LEU A 203 2.77 -5.41 -14.29
N GLU A 204 1.49 -5.20 -14.09
CA GLU A 204 0.54 -4.84 -15.14
C GLU A 204 0.00 -3.43 -14.88
N ARG A 205 -0.43 -2.78 -15.96
CA ARG A 205 -1.07 -1.48 -15.90
C ARG A 205 -2.15 -1.36 -16.97
N GLY A 206 -3.28 -0.78 -16.58
CA GLY A 206 -4.38 -0.45 -17.45
C GLY A 206 -4.51 1.04 -17.71
N ASP A 207 -5.60 1.41 -18.36
CA ASP A 207 -6.03 2.80 -18.51
C ASP A 207 -6.84 3.18 -17.26
N ILE A 208 -6.48 4.26 -16.59
CA ILE A 208 -7.27 4.80 -15.47
C ILE A 208 -8.56 5.37 -16.05
N ILE A 209 -9.71 4.77 -15.70
CA ILE A 209 -11.03 5.19 -16.17
C ILE A 209 -11.78 6.06 -15.17
N ALA A 210 -11.39 5.98 -13.89
CA ALA A 210 -11.95 6.77 -12.81
C ALA A 210 -10.98 6.82 -11.62
N SER A 211 -11.08 7.91 -10.86
CA SER A 211 -10.41 8.11 -9.58
C SER A 211 -11.37 8.83 -8.63
N GLY A 212 -11.16 8.68 -7.32
CA GLY A 212 -11.96 9.36 -6.31
C GLY A 212 -11.43 9.14 -4.91
N THR A 213 -12.29 9.40 -3.91
CA THR A 213 -11.95 9.22 -2.48
C THR A 213 -12.83 8.16 -1.83
N LEU A 214 -12.46 7.69 -0.64
CA LEU A 214 -13.30 6.78 0.15
C LEU A 214 -14.68 7.38 0.51
N TYR A 215 -14.84 8.71 0.35
CA TYR A 215 -16.08 9.43 0.59
C TYR A 215 -16.95 9.59 -0.67
N THR A 216 -16.58 8.93 -1.78
CA THR A 216 -17.38 8.99 -3.01
C THR A 216 -18.75 8.35 -2.78
N ASP A 217 -19.81 9.00 -3.27
CA ASP A 217 -21.17 8.45 -3.12
C ASP A 217 -21.28 7.04 -3.72
N GLY A 218 -21.82 6.12 -2.92
CA GLY A 218 -21.98 4.73 -3.32
C GLY A 218 -20.71 3.89 -3.25
N TYR A 219 -19.64 4.37 -2.60
CA TYR A 219 -18.37 3.65 -2.43
C TYR A 219 -18.52 2.23 -1.86
N GLY A 220 -19.51 2.05 -0.99
CA GLY A 220 -19.81 0.77 -0.37
C GLY A 220 -18.99 0.51 0.90
N THR A 221 -19.65 -0.08 1.88
CA THR A 221 -19.11 -0.41 3.21
C THR A 221 -18.81 -1.89 3.38
N ASN A 222 -19.31 -2.73 2.47
CA ASN A 222 -19.04 -4.16 2.42
C ASN A 222 -18.56 -4.58 1.01
N PRO A 223 -18.01 -5.79 0.86
CA PRO A 223 -17.47 -6.28 -0.41
C PRO A 223 -18.49 -6.30 -1.56
N ALA A 224 -19.75 -6.67 -1.31
CA ALA A 224 -20.79 -6.70 -2.36
C ALA A 224 -21.13 -5.29 -2.87
N GLU A 225 -21.30 -4.32 -1.97
CA GLU A 225 -21.49 -2.91 -2.34
C GLU A 225 -20.28 -2.35 -3.09
N ARG A 226 -19.06 -2.72 -2.67
CA ARG A 226 -17.82 -2.30 -3.33
C ARG A 226 -17.71 -2.90 -4.75
N ALA A 227 -18.02 -4.18 -4.91
CA ALA A 227 -18.08 -4.83 -6.21
C ALA A 227 -19.10 -4.14 -7.12
N TYR A 228 -20.29 -3.84 -6.60
CA TYR A 228 -21.31 -3.09 -7.34
C TYR A 228 -20.80 -1.71 -7.78
N PHE A 229 -20.16 -0.96 -6.88
CA PHE A 229 -19.56 0.35 -7.18
C PHE A 229 -18.55 0.26 -8.34
N ILE A 230 -17.58 -0.65 -8.24
CA ILE A 230 -16.53 -0.83 -9.25
C ILE A 230 -17.15 -1.23 -10.60
N VAL A 231 -17.99 -2.27 -10.61
CA VAL A 231 -18.60 -2.79 -11.83
C VAL A 231 -19.48 -1.75 -12.51
N LYS A 232 -20.23 -0.95 -11.74
CA LYS A 232 -21.04 0.14 -12.28
C LYS A 232 -20.19 1.16 -13.04
N ILE A 233 -19.07 1.60 -12.45
CA ILE A 233 -18.16 2.56 -13.10
C ILE A 233 -17.60 1.97 -14.40
N ILE A 234 -17.17 0.70 -14.38
CA ILE A 234 -16.64 0.03 -15.57
C ILE A 234 -17.72 -0.04 -16.66
N ARG A 235 -18.92 -0.53 -16.34
CA ARG A 235 -20.01 -0.62 -17.32
C ARG A 235 -20.46 0.74 -17.83
N ASP A 236 -20.46 1.77 -16.99
CA ASP A 236 -20.72 3.15 -17.42
C ASP A 236 -19.65 3.64 -18.41
N HIS A 237 -18.38 3.37 -18.13
CA HIS A 237 -17.27 3.70 -19.03
C HIS A 237 -17.40 2.98 -20.37
N LEU A 238 -17.63 1.66 -20.35
CA LEU A 238 -17.79 0.84 -21.56
C LEU A 238 -19.01 1.27 -22.38
N ARG A 239 -20.13 1.61 -21.74
CA ARG A 239 -21.32 2.15 -22.42
C ARG A 239 -21.07 3.51 -23.06
N ARG A 240 -20.34 4.40 -22.40
CA ARG A 240 -19.96 5.71 -22.98
C ARG A 240 -19.01 5.57 -24.17
N LYS A 241 -18.27 4.45 -24.26
CA LYS A 241 -17.48 4.09 -25.43
C LYS A 241 -18.31 3.51 -26.59
N VAL A 242 -19.63 3.33 -26.50
CA VAL A 242 -20.45 2.95 -27.67
C VAL A 242 -20.40 4.07 -28.72
N CYS A 243 -19.97 3.73 -29.93
CA CYS A 243 -19.56 4.66 -30.99
C CYS A 243 -20.73 5.53 -31.52
N ALA A 244 -20.58 6.86 -31.50
CA ALA A 244 -21.50 7.81 -32.15
C ALA A 244 -21.08 8.23 -33.57
N HIS A 245 -19.96 7.72 -34.08
CA HIS A 245 -19.49 8.01 -35.44
C HIS A 245 -20.01 6.98 -36.44
N HIS A 246 -20.53 7.47 -37.57
CA HIS A 246 -20.92 6.70 -38.77
C HIS A 246 -22.02 5.66 -38.55
N SER A 247 -22.83 5.75 -37.49
CA SER A 247 -23.92 4.77 -37.23
C SER A 247 -24.88 4.61 -38.43
N ASP A 248 -25.03 5.68 -39.20
CA ASP A 248 -25.82 5.79 -40.43
C ASP A 248 -25.11 5.27 -41.69
N GLU A 249 -23.78 5.14 -41.67
CA GLU A 249 -22.96 4.74 -42.83
C GLU A 249 -22.41 3.29 -42.71
N LEU A 250 -22.58 2.63 -41.56
CA LEU A 250 -22.08 1.27 -41.29
C LEU A 250 -22.51 0.22 -42.33
N ALA A 251 -23.73 0.35 -42.86
CA ALA A 251 -24.25 -0.54 -43.90
C ALA A 251 -23.47 -0.37 -45.22
N GLN A 252 -23.21 0.86 -45.65
CA GLN A 252 -22.45 1.14 -46.87
C GLN A 252 -21.00 0.69 -46.76
N ILE A 253 -20.37 0.88 -45.59
CA ILE A 253 -18.98 0.43 -45.36
C ILE A 253 -18.91 -1.10 -45.39
N SER A 254 -19.90 -1.80 -44.82
CA SER A 254 -19.98 -3.27 -44.86
C SER A 254 -20.16 -3.82 -46.27
N ASP A 255 -20.94 -3.14 -47.11
CA ASP A 255 -21.14 -3.50 -48.52
C ASP A 255 -19.85 -3.35 -49.34
N ILE A 256 -19.10 -2.25 -49.15
CA ILE A 256 -17.82 -2.02 -49.84
C ILE A 256 -16.80 -3.10 -49.48
N LEU A 257 -16.75 -3.51 -48.21
CA LEU A 257 -15.80 -4.49 -47.70
C LEU A 257 -16.25 -5.95 -47.93
N GLY A 258 -17.45 -6.18 -48.47
CA GLY A 258 -18.01 -7.51 -48.70
C GLY A 258 -18.16 -8.35 -47.42
N SER A 259 -18.10 -7.72 -46.25
CA SER A 259 -18.13 -8.38 -44.94
C SER A 259 -18.63 -7.40 -43.87
N ARG A 260 -19.30 -7.93 -42.84
CA ARG A 260 -19.83 -7.11 -41.75
C ARG A 260 -18.69 -6.44 -40.99
N VAL A 261 -18.75 -5.12 -40.88
CA VAL A 261 -17.81 -4.32 -40.09
C VAL A 261 -18.07 -4.58 -38.60
N ARG A 262 -17.08 -5.16 -37.91
CA ARG A 262 -17.17 -5.44 -36.46
C ARG A 262 -16.59 -4.33 -35.59
N TRP A 263 -15.95 -3.33 -36.21
CA TRP A 263 -15.17 -2.28 -35.56
C TRP A 263 -15.26 -0.97 -36.36
N CYS A 264 -15.38 0.18 -35.71
CA CYS A 264 -15.37 1.46 -36.40
C CYS A 264 -13.98 1.76 -37.02
N PRO A 265 -13.86 2.08 -38.32
CA PRO A 265 -12.56 2.34 -38.96
C PRO A 265 -11.90 3.64 -38.49
N THR A 266 -12.65 4.57 -37.90
CA THR A 266 -12.16 5.88 -37.44
C THR A 266 -11.61 5.83 -36.00
N CYS A 267 -12.28 5.11 -35.10
CA CYS A 267 -11.93 5.08 -33.67
C CYS A 267 -11.58 3.69 -33.13
N GLY A 268 -11.71 2.63 -33.92
CA GLY A 268 -11.31 1.27 -33.54
C GLY A 268 -12.22 0.55 -32.55
N ILE A 269 -13.38 1.11 -32.19
CA ILE A 269 -14.32 0.56 -31.19
C ILE A 269 -15.17 -0.58 -31.78
N ARG A 270 -15.39 -1.66 -30.99
CA ARG A 270 -16.27 -2.79 -31.34
C ARG A 270 -17.72 -2.34 -31.41
N LEU A 271 -18.38 -2.60 -32.53
CA LEU A 271 -19.79 -2.24 -32.72
C LEU A 271 -20.67 -3.33 -32.10
N LEU A 272 -21.60 -2.95 -31.22
CA LEU A 272 -22.58 -3.88 -30.65
C LEU A 272 -23.48 -4.42 -31.76
N GLN A 273 -23.67 -5.73 -31.77
CA GLN A 273 -24.48 -6.43 -32.77
C GLN A 273 -25.93 -6.48 -32.29
N ASP A 274 -26.86 -6.00 -33.12
CA ASP A 274 -28.28 -6.34 -33.04
C ASP A 274 -28.57 -7.62 -33.84
#